data_AF-A0A843GE33-F1
#
_entry.id   AF-A0A843GE33-F1
#
_cell.length_a   1.000
_cell.length_b   1.000
_cell.length_c   1.000
_cell.angle_alpha   90.00
_cell.angle_beta   90.00
_cell.angle_gamma   90.00
#
_symmetry.space_group_name_H-M   'P 1'
#
loop_
_entity.id
_entity.type
_entity.pdbx_description
1 polymer ?
#
loop_
_entity_poly.entity_id
_entity_poly.type
_entity_poly.pdbx_seq_one_letter_code
_entity_poly.pdbx_strand_id
1 'polypeptide(L)'
;IAAVFYDFSLNFEFNKQAFRELEYIKSRGINIEMDRKDAEMIIESKSIQIGVNPFILDTLKIICADLEKRNHYSGALYFYRILYDLTKDNIVLGKINSIQNRI
;
A
#
# COMPACT_ATOMS: atom_id res chain seq x y z
N ILE A 1 8.86 11.04 10.79
CA ILE A 1 9.61 9.86 10.28
C ILE A 1 8.77 9.09 9.26
N ALA A 2 7.59 8.56 9.60
CA ALA A 2 6.70 7.89 8.62
C ALA A 2 6.26 8.78 7.45
N ALA A 3 5.90 10.05 7.71
CA ALA A 3 5.59 11.02 6.65
C ALA A 3 6.78 11.32 5.73
N VAL A 4 8.01 11.24 6.25
CA VAL A 4 9.24 11.49 5.48
C VAL A 4 9.53 10.34 4.52
N PHE A 5 9.25 9.09 4.93
CA PHE A 5 9.37 7.92 4.05
C PHE A 5 8.25 7.87 3.00
N TYR A 6 7.04 8.30 3.34
CA TYR A 6 5.93 8.47 2.40
C TYR A 6 6.24 9.55 1.35
N ASP A 7 6.70 10.73 1.78
CA ASP A 7 7.21 11.76 0.88
C ASP A 7 8.40 11.25 0.06
N PHE A 8 9.30 10.45 0.65
CA PHE A 8 10.41 9.83 -0.08
C PHE A 8 9.90 8.90 -1.18
N SER A 9 8.90 8.05 -0.90
CA SER A 9 8.32 7.14 -1.89
C SER A 9 7.61 7.87 -3.03
N LEU A 10 6.88 8.95 -2.74
CA LEU A 10 6.24 9.79 -3.75
C LEU A 10 7.26 10.58 -4.59
N ASN A 11 8.40 10.96 -4.00
CA ASN A 11 9.46 11.68 -4.71
C ASN A 11 10.43 10.76 -5.48
N PHE A 12 10.49 9.45 -5.16
CA PHE A 12 11.39 8.51 -5.85
C PHE A 12 10.91 8.10 -7.23
N GLU A 13 9.60 8.11 -7.50
CA GLU A 13 9.09 7.97 -8.87
C GLU A 13 9.54 9.12 -9.79
N PHE A 14 9.99 10.26 -9.23
CA PHE A 14 10.40 11.46 -9.99
C PHE A 14 11.75 12.08 -9.56
N ASN A 15 12.62 11.33 -8.87
CA ASN A 15 13.93 11.85 -8.49
C ASN A 15 14.84 11.94 -9.73
N LYS A 16 15.04 13.17 -10.23
CA LYS A 16 15.88 13.46 -11.41
C LYS A 16 17.30 12.88 -11.30
N GLN A 17 17.84 12.75 -10.09
CA GLN A 17 19.15 12.15 -9.88
C GLN A 17 19.11 10.62 -9.98
N ALA A 18 18.12 9.97 -9.39
CA ALA A 18 17.90 8.53 -9.55
C ALA A 18 17.65 8.17 -11.03
N PHE A 19 16.85 8.98 -11.74
CA PHE A 19 16.63 8.82 -13.18
C PHE A 19 17.91 8.98 -14.01
N ARG A 20 18.73 10.01 -13.71
CA ARG A 20 20.03 10.21 -14.38
C ARG A 20 21.01 9.08 -14.13
N GLU A 21 21.04 8.52 -12.92
CA GLU A 21 21.88 7.37 -12.61
C GLU A 21 21.39 6.11 -13.30
N LEU A 22 20.07 5.88 -13.37
CA LEU A 22 19.49 4.77 -14.13
C LEU A 22 19.77 4.90 -15.63
N GLU A 23 19.62 6.09 -16.22
CA GLU A 23 19.99 6.38 -17.62
C GLU A 23 21.49 6.17 -17.85
N TYR A 24 22.34 6.61 -16.93
CA TYR A 24 23.78 6.40 -17.02
C TYR A 24 24.15 4.92 -16.98
N ILE A 25 23.53 4.14 -16.10
CA ILE A 25 23.76 2.69 -16.00
C ILE A 25 23.27 1.98 -17.27
N LYS A 26 22.08 2.35 -17.79
CA LYS A 26 21.57 1.87 -19.08
C LYS A 26 22.51 2.23 -20.24
N SER A 27 23.06 3.45 -20.26
CA SER A 27 23.99 3.90 -21.30
C SER A 27 25.32 3.12 -21.33
N ARG A 28 25.68 2.47 -20.21
CA ARG A 28 26.83 1.55 -20.12
C ARG A 28 26.53 0.13 -20.58
N GLY A 29 25.35 -0.12 -21.15
CA GLY A 29 24.93 -1.43 -21.65
C GLY A 29 24.53 -2.41 -20.55
N ILE A 30 24.38 -1.93 -19.31
CA ILE A 30 23.90 -2.75 -18.20
C ILE A 30 22.37 -2.69 -18.23
N ASN A 31 21.75 -3.69 -18.84
CA ASN A 31 20.31 -3.84 -18.80
C ASN A 31 19.93 -4.45 -17.44
N ILE A 32 19.57 -3.61 -16.47
CA ILE A 32 19.06 -4.06 -15.17
C ILE A 32 17.60 -4.45 -15.38
N GLU A 33 17.37 -5.68 -15.85
CA GLU A 33 16.08 -6.34 -15.71
C GLU A 33 16.02 -6.92 -14.29
N MET A 34 15.56 -6.11 -13.34
CA MET A 34 15.29 -6.57 -11.99
C MET A 34 13.81 -6.92 -11.90
N ASP A 35 13.51 -8.19 -11.66
CA ASP A 35 12.14 -8.62 -11.41
C ASP A 35 11.64 -7.96 -10.12
N ARG A 36 10.33 -7.76 -10.03
CA ARG A 36 9.70 -7.16 -8.84
C ARG A 36 10.06 -7.94 -7.58
N LYS A 37 10.14 -9.27 -7.65
CA LYS A 37 10.52 -10.11 -6.50
C LYS A 37 11.96 -9.87 -6.05
N ASP A 38 12.88 -9.67 -6.98
CA ASP A 38 14.28 -9.37 -6.67
C ASP A 38 14.41 -7.99 -6.00
N ALA A 39 13.64 -7.02 -6.49
CA ALA A 39 13.53 -5.68 -5.90
C ALA A 39 13.00 -5.76 -4.45
N GLU A 40 11.94 -6.54 -4.25
CA GLU A 40 11.32 -6.74 -2.95
C GLU A 40 12.31 -7.42 -1.96
N MET A 41 13.01 -8.47 -2.39
CA MET A 41 14.04 -9.12 -1.55
C MET A 41 15.17 -8.17 -1.13
N ILE A 42 15.65 -7.31 -2.03
CA ILE A 42 16.71 -6.34 -1.72
C ILE A 42 16.21 -5.30 -0.71
N ILE A 43 14.98 -4.81 -0.87
CA ILE A 43 14.39 -3.82 0.03
C ILE A 43 14.15 -4.43 1.42
N GLU A 44 13.63 -5.67 1.49
CA GLU A 44 13.47 -6.41 2.75
C GLU A 44 14.82 -6.69 3.43
N SER A 45 15.87 -7.04 2.67
CA SER A 45 17.22 -7.25 3.21
C SER A 45 17.81 -6.02 3.91
N LYS A 46 17.29 -4.82 3.56
CA LYS A 46 17.66 -3.54 4.18
C LYS A 46 16.73 -3.16 5.33
N SER A 47 15.91 -4.09 5.82
CA SER A 47 14.91 -3.89 6.87
C SER A 47 13.89 -2.80 6.53
N ILE A 48 13.67 -2.53 5.24
CA ILE A 48 12.65 -1.61 4.78
C ILE A 48 11.37 -2.42 4.59
N GLN A 49 10.32 -2.07 5.34
CA GLN A 49 9.05 -2.78 5.26
C GLN A 49 8.38 -2.54 3.91
N ILE A 50 8.03 -3.62 3.21
CA ILE A 50 7.31 -3.59 1.95
C ILE A 50 5.82 -3.81 2.21
N GLY A 51 4.99 -2.96 1.63
CA GLY A 51 3.55 -3.01 1.82
C GLY A 51 3.10 -2.51 3.19
N VAL A 52 1.87 -2.85 3.55
CA VAL A 52 1.22 -2.35 4.76
C VAL A 52 1.48 -3.29 5.91
N ASN A 53 1.80 -2.74 7.09
CA ASN A 53 2.07 -3.55 8.26
C ASN A 53 0.87 -4.48 8.57
N PRO A 54 1.08 -5.82 8.66
CA PRO A 54 0.00 -6.77 8.92
C PRO A 54 -0.83 -6.45 10.16
N PHE A 55 -0.20 -5.92 11.22
CA PHE A 55 -0.89 -5.49 12.44
C PHE A 55 -1.92 -4.39 12.16
N ILE A 56 -1.61 -3.45 11.26
CA ILE A 56 -2.53 -2.38 10.85
C ILE A 56 -3.71 -2.97 10.07
N LEU A 57 -3.44 -3.90 9.15
CA LEU A 57 -4.48 -4.56 8.37
C LEU A 57 -5.44 -5.37 9.25
N ASP A 58 -4.90 -6.12 10.21
CA ASP A 58 -5.72 -6.93 11.12
C ASP A 58 -6.51 -6.06 12.10
N THR A 59 -5.90 -4.97 12.59
CA THR A 59 -6.61 -3.98 13.41
C THR A 59 -7.77 -3.34 12.62
N LEU A 60 -7.54 -2.96 11.36
CA LEU A 60 -8.59 -2.41 10.50
C LEU A 60 -9.73 -3.41 10.28
N LYS A 61 -9.43 -4.69 10.01
CA LYS A 61 -10.46 -5.74 9.87
C LYS A 61 -11.30 -5.87 11.14
N ILE A 62 -10.68 -5.85 12.32
CA ILE A 62 -11.38 -5.93 13.61
C ILE A 62 -12.31 -4.72 13.80
N ILE A 63 -11.82 -3.50 13.55
CA ILE A 63 -12.61 -2.26 13.67
C ILE A 63 -13.80 -2.29 12.71
N CYS A 64 -13.58 -2.66 11.44
CA CYS A 64 -14.65 -2.74 10.46
C CYS A 64 -15.75 -3.72 10.90
N ALA A 65 -15.37 -4.90 11.37
CA ALA A 65 -16.30 -5.94 11.82
C ALA A 65 -17.07 -5.53 13.09
N ASP A 66 -16.42 -4.89 14.07
CA ASP A 66 -17.08 -4.40 15.29
C ASP A 66 -18.10 -3.30 14.97
N LEU A 67 -17.76 -2.35 14.09
CA LEU A 67 -18.68 -1.30 13.65
C LEU A 67 -19.86 -1.85 12.85
N GLU A 68 -19.62 -2.81 11.93
CA GLU A 68 -20.68 -3.49 11.18
C GLU A 68 -21.63 -4.22 12.14
N LYS A 69 -21.09 -4.97 13.13
CA LYS A 69 -21.87 -5.70 14.13
C LYS A 69 -22.73 -4.79 15.01
N ARG A 70 -22.26 -3.57 15.29
CA ARG A 70 -22.99 -2.55 16.06
C ARG A 70 -23.94 -1.70 15.22
N ASN A 71 -24.11 -2.00 13.92
CA ASN A 71 -24.89 -1.22 12.96
C ASN A 71 -24.39 0.22 12.78
N HIS A 72 -23.13 0.50 13.08
CA HIS A 72 -22.50 1.79 12.81
C HIS A 72 -22.01 1.85 11.36
N TYR A 73 -22.94 1.78 10.42
CA TYR A 73 -22.67 1.59 8.99
C TYR A 73 -21.81 2.68 8.36
N SER A 74 -22.03 3.96 8.70
CA SER A 74 -21.19 5.06 8.20
C SER A 74 -19.74 4.95 8.66
N GLY A 75 -19.52 4.54 9.92
CA GLY A 75 -18.19 4.29 10.46
C GLY A 75 -17.53 3.08 9.83
N ALA A 76 -18.26 1.96 9.72
CA ALA A 76 -17.77 0.76 9.05
C ALA A 76 -17.37 1.06 7.60
N LEU A 77 -18.18 1.82 6.86
CA LEU A 77 -17.91 2.22 5.48
C LEU A 77 -16.61 3.03 5.34
N TYR A 78 -16.37 3.96 6.26
CA TYR A 78 -15.13 4.74 6.29
C TYR A 78 -13.89 3.82 6.42
N PHE A 79 -13.90 2.90 7.38
CA PHE A 79 -12.76 2.02 7.60
C PHE A 79 -12.61 0.96 6.50
N TYR A 80 -13.70 0.46 5.93
CA TYR A 80 -13.63 -0.48 4.81
C TYR A 80 -13.03 0.17 3.55
N ARG A 81 -13.28 1.45 3.29
CA ARG A 81 -12.62 2.19 2.19
C ARG A 81 -11.12 2.29 2.39
N ILE A 82 -10.67 2.61 3.61
CA ILE A 82 -9.24 2.61 3.96
C ILE A 82 -8.63 1.22 3.75
N LEU A 83 -9.30 0.16 4.23
CA LEU A 83 -8.83 -1.20 4.06
C LEU A 83 -8.74 -1.60 2.58
N TYR A 84 -9.70 -1.18 1.75
CA TYR A 84 -9.65 -1.40 0.31
C TYR A 84 -8.50 -0.64 -0.34
N ASP A 85 -8.23 0.60 0.06
CA ASP A 85 -7.12 1.36 -0.50
C ASP A 85 -5.75 0.74 -0.19
N LEU A 86 -5.62 0.11 0.97
CA LEU A 86 -4.40 -0.53 1.42
C LEU A 86 -4.18 -1.94 0.83
N THR A 87 -5.26 -2.66 0.49
CA THR A 87 -5.18 -4.06 0.06
C THR A 87 -5.60 -4.29 -1.40
N LYS A 88 -6.41 -3.39 -1.95
CA LYS A 88 -7.13 -3.52 -3.22
C LYS A 88 -7.91 -4.85 -3.32
N ASP A 89 -8.37 -5.37 -2.20
CA ASP A 89 -9.11 -6.65 -2.09
C ASP A 89 -10.57 -6.50 -2.54
N ASN A 90 -10.99 -7.29 -3.53
CA ASN A 90 -12.35 -7.30 -4.06
C ASN A 90 -13.40 -7.79 -3.04
N ILE A 91 -13.01 -8.59 -2.05
CA ILE A 91 -13.92 -9.00 -0.96
C ILE A 91 -14.31 -7.78 -0.12
N VAL A 92 -13.33 -6.91 0.16
CA VAL A 92 -13.54 -5.65 0.88
C VAL A 92 -14.43 -4.71 0.06
N LEU A 93 -14.24 -4.64 -1.26
CA LEU A 93 -15.11 -3.88 -2.15
C LEU A 93 -16.57 -4.38 -2.11
N GLY A 94 -16.78 -5.71 -2.09
CA GLY A 94 -18.11 -6.30 -1.91
C GLY A 94 -18.78 -5.87 -0.61
N LYS A 95 -18.01 -5.78 0.48
CA LYS A 95 -18.48 -5.27 1.78
C LYS A 95 -18.87 -3.79 1.73
N ILE A 96 -18.06 -2.96 1.09
CA ILE A 96 -18.38 -1.53 0.88
C ILE A 96 -19.73 -1.38 0.18
N ASN A 97 -19.94 -2.08 -0.93
CA ASN A 97 -21.19 -2.02 -1.70
C ASN A 97 -22.38 -2.52 -0.87
N SER A 98 -22.21 -3.61 -0.11
CA SER A 98 -23.26 -4.14 0.76
C SER A 98 -23.69 -3.14 1.85
N ILE A 99 -22.73 -2.43 2.45
CA ILE A 99 -23.00 -1.44 3.50
C ILE A 99 -23.62 -0.17 2.90
N GLN A 100 -23.15 0.29 1.74
CA GLN A 100 -23.73 1.45 1.06
C GLN A 100 -25.21 1.26 0.74
N ASN A 101 -25.64 0.04 0.41
CA ASN A 101 -27.05 -0.26 0.16
C ASN A 101 -27.92 -0.27 1.44
N ARG A 102 -27.32 -0.15 2.64
CA ARG A 102 -28.03 -0.13 3.93
C ARG A 102 -28.15 1.27 4.54
N ILE A 103 -27.51 2.27 3.94
CA ILE A 103 -27.54 3.68 4.34
C ILE A 103 -28.49 4.41 3.40
#